data_AF-A0A932SUK7-F1
#
_entry.id   AF-A0A932SUK7-F1
#
_cell.length_a   1.000
_cell.length_b   1.000
_cell.length_c   1.000
_cell.angle_alpha   90.00
_cell.angle_beta   90.00
_cell.angle_gamma   90.00
#
_symmetry.space_group_name_H-M   'P 1'
#
loop_
_entity.id
_entity.type
_entity.pdbx_description
1 polymer ?
#
loop_
_entity_poly.entity_id
_entity_poly.type
_entity_poly.pdbx_seq_one_letter_code
_entity_poly.pdbx_strand_id
1 'polypeptide(L)' 'MHPKEVADVIHGGPTFADGYLHVSDAPGLGCDIDESAATRYPYRRAYLPTSRRADGSVQDW' A
#
# COMPACT_ATOMS: atom_id res chain seq x y z
N MET A 1 4.42 -10.01 0.22
CA MET A 1 4.83 -9.45 -1.09
C MET A 1 3.71 -8.55 -1.57
N HIS A 2 4.01 -7.34 -2.03
CA HIS A 2 2.98 -6.41 -2.50
C HIS A 2 2.36 -6.89 -3.83
N PRO A 3 1.15 -6.42 -4.18
CA PRO A 3 0.59 -6.61 -5.52
C PRO A 3 1.56 -6.09 -6.60
N LYS A 4 1.54 -6.72 -7.77
CA LYS A 4 2.48 -6.40 -8.86
C LYS A 4 2.39 -4.92 -9.28
N GLU A 5 1.20 -4.36 -9.25
CA GLU A 5 0.91 -2.97 -9.61
C GLU A 5 1.68 -1.98 -8.73
N VAL A 6 1.91 -2.32 -7.46
CA VAL A 6 2.72 -1.48 -6.56
C VAL A 6 4.19 -1.50 -7.00
N ALA A 7 4.73 -2.66 -7.35
CA ALA A 7 6.11 -2.77 -7.82
C ALA A 7 6.32 -2.12 -9.20
N ASP A 8 5.27 -2.07 -10.03
CA ASP A 8 5.29 -1.41 -11.34
C ASP A 8 5.34 0.13 -11.22
N VAL A 9 4.92 0.71 -10.09
CA VAL A 9 4.78 2.17 -9.90
C VAL A 9 5.72 2.74 -8.83
N ILE A 10 5.94 2.01 -7.74
CA ILE A 10 6.78 2.45 -6.63
C ILE A 10 8.08 1.65 -6.66
N HIS A 11 9.20 2.35 -6.71
CA HIS A 11 10.53 1.77 -6.79
C HIS A 11 11.32 2.02 -5.51
N GLY A 12 12.24 1.10 -5.19
CA GLY A 12 13.03 1.14 -3.97
C GLY A 12 12.21 0.81 -2.71
N GLY A 13 12.54 1.46 -1.60
CA GLY A 13 11.91 1.28 -0.30
C GLY A 13 12.42 0.05 0.47
N PRO A 14 11.80 -0.25 1.62
CA PRO A 14 12.23 -1.34 2.48
C PRO A 14 12.04 -2.71 1.83
N THR A 15 13.02 -3.59 1.99
CA THR A 15 12.92 -5.00 1.56
C THR A 15 12.54 -5.88 2.74
N PHE A 16 11.75 -6.93 2.48
CA PHE A 16 11.35 -7.87 3.51
C PHE A 16 12.28 -9.09 3.50
N ALA A 17 12.97 -9.34 4.62
CA ALA A 17 13.80 -10.52 4.81
C ALA A 17 13.75 -10.97 6.27
N ASP A 18 13.61 -12.28 6.48
CA ASP A 18 13.66 -12.93 7.80
C ASP A 18 12.69 -12.37 8.84
N GLY A 19 11.51 -11.88 8.41
CA GLY A 19 10.49 -11.31 9.29
C GLY A 19 10.65 -9.82 9.58
N TYR A 20 11.66 -9.17 9.00
CA TYR A 20 11.95 -7.75 9.21
C TYR A 20 11.91 -6.97 7.90
N LEU A 21 11.65 -5.66 8.01
CA LEU A 21 11.83 -4.71 6.94
C LEU A 21 13.22 -4.07 7.05
N HIS A 22 14.00 -4.15 5.99
CA HIS A 22 15.34 -3.61 5.87
C HIS A 22 15.30 -2.37 4.98
N VAL A 23 15.59 -1.21 5.55
CA VAL A 23 15.64 0.07 4.83
C VAL A 23 16.97 0.19 4.09
N SER A 24 16.97 0.87 2.93
CA SER A 24 18.19 1.12 2.16
C SER A 24 18.95 2.36 2.66
N ASP A 25 20.24 2.45 2.34
CA ASP A 25 21.07 3.63 2.62
C ASP A 25 20.90 4.77 1.58
N ALA A 26 19.92 4.66 0.68
CA ALA A 26 19.65 5.69 -0.30
C ALA A 26 19.18 6.98 0.39
N PRO A 27 19.59 8.17 -0.08
CA PRO A 27 19.14 9.44 0.50
C PRO A 27 17.61 9.59 0.55
N GLY A 28 17.11 10.28 1.57
CA GLY A 28 15.67 10.47 1.76
C GLY A 28 14.98 9.22 2.31
N LEU A 29 13.77 8.92 1.82
CA LEU A 29 13.02 7.72 2.23
C LEU A 29 13.41 6.46 1.42
N GLY A 30 14.33 6.58 0.47
CA GLY A 30 14.81 5.48 -0.36
C GLY A 30 13.78 4.91 -1.33
N CYS A 31 12.67 5.62 -1.58
CA CYS A 31 11.62 5.23 -2.51
C CYS A 31 11.29 6.37 -3.50
N ASP A 32 10.82 5.99 -4.68
CA ASP A 32 10.40 6.93 -5.73
C ASP A 32 9.17 6.41 -6.50
N ILE A 33 8.52 7.27 -7.26
CA ILE A 33 7.32 6.97 -8.06
C ILE A 33 7.57 7.12 -9.55
N ASP A 34 7.23 6.09 -10.34
CA ASP A 34 7.10 6.19 -11.79
C ASP A 34 5.71 6.74 -12.16
N GLU A 35 5.65 8.06 -12.39
CA GLU A 35 4.42 8.76 -12.77
C GLU A 35 3.84 8.25 -14.12
N SER A 36 4.70 7.82 -15.05
CA SER A 36 4.25 7.31 -16.35
C SER A 36 3.57 5.96 -16.18
N ALA A 37 4.15 5.06 -15.38
CA ALA A 37 3.53 3.78 -15.03
C ALA A 37 2.23 3.97 -14.24
N ALA A 38 2.18 4.96 -13.33
CA ALA A 38 1.01 5.27 -12.52
C ALA A 38 -0.23 5.62 -13.37
N THR A 39 -0.05 6.24 -14.54
CA THR A 39 -1.17 6.58 -15.45
C THR A 39 -2.02 5.37 -15.88
N ARG A 40 -1.45 4.17 -15.84
CA ARG A 40 -2.16 2.92 -16.19
C ARG A 40 -3.16 2.48 -15.13
N TYR A 41 -3.09 3.03 -13.92
CA TYR A 41 -3.89 2.62 -12.76
C TYR A 41 -4.74 3.80 -12.27
N PRO A 42 -5.83 4.15 -12.98
CA PRO A 42 -6.69 5.27 -12.59
C PRO A 42 -7.33 5.03 -11.23
N TYR A 43 -7.57 6.11 -10.49
CA TYR A 43 -8.21 6.06 -9.18
C TYR A 43 -9.53 5.25 -9.23
N ARG A 44 -9.63 4.27 -8.33
CA ARG A 44 -10.86 3.52 -8.09
C ARG A 44 -11.28 3.68 -6.64
N ARG A 45 -12.46 4.24 -6.42
CA ARG A 45 -13.03 4.41 -5.09
C ARG A 45 -13.21 3.05 -4.41
N ALA A 46 -12.72 2.93 -3.19
CA ALA A 46 -12.89 1.79 -2.31
C ALA A 46 -13.24 2.27 -0.91
N TYR A 47 -13.99 1.45 -0.17
CA TYR A 47 -14.41 1.74 1.20
C TYR A 47 -13.94 0.60 2.10
N LEU A 48 -13.53 0.94 3.32
CA LEU A 48 -13.44 -0.07 4.37
C LEU A 48 -14.84 -0.61 4.68
N PRO A 49 -14.97 -1.88 5.09
CA PRO A 49 -16.24 -2.39 5.58
C PRO A 49 -16.70 -1.62 6.83
N THR A 50 -17.98 -1.75 7.15
CA THR A 50 -18.54 -1.26 8.42
C THR A 50 -19.10 -2.44 9.21
N SER A 51 -19.02 -2.37 10.53
CA SER A 51 -19.54 -3.40 11.43
C SER A 51 -20.80 -2.89 12.15
N ARG A 52 -21.78 -3.79 12.33
CA ARG A 52 -23.00 -3.54 13.10
C ARG A 52 -23.30 -4.74 13.99
N ARG A 53 -23.86 -4.47 15.17
CA ARG A 53 -24.38 -5.51 16.05
C ARG A 53 -25.67 -6.09 15.48
N ALA A 54 -26.13 -7.21 16.05
CA ALA A 54 -27.38 -7.86 15.65
C ALA A 54 -28.62 -6.93 15.79
N ASP A 55 -28.57 -5.95 16.69
CA ASP A 55 -29.61 -4.92 16.88
C ASP A 55 -29.51 -3.74 15.89
N GLY A 56 -28.51 -3.74 15.00
CA GLY A 56 -28.27 -2.69 14.01
C GLY A 56 -27.43 -1.50 14.50
N SER A 57 -27.08 -1.43 15.80
CA SER A 57 -26.19 -0.39 16.33
C SER A 57 -24.80 -0.45 15.68
N VAL A 58 -24.17 0.71 15.53
CA VAL A 58 -22.81 0.81 14.98
C VAL A 58 -21.82 0.17 15.96
N GLN A 59 -20.89 -0.61 15.40
CA GLN A 59 -19.77 -1.18 16.14
C GLN A 59 -18.46 -0.77 15.46
N ASP A 60 -17.39 -0.71 16.25
CA ASP A 60 -16.04 -0.59 15.74
C ASP A 60 -15.76 -1.73 14.75
N TRP A 61 -15.30 -1.35 13.56
CA TRP A 61 -14.85 -2.28 12.53
C TRP A 61 -13.45 -2.78 12.84
#